data_AF-A0A533WJB4-F1
#
_entry.id   AF-A0A533WJB4-F1
#
_cell.length_a   1.000
_cell.length_b   1.000
_cell.length_c   1.000
_cell.angle_alpha   90.00
_cell.angle_beta   90.00
_cell.angle_gamma   90.00
#
_symmetry.space_group_name_H-M   'P 1'
#
loop_
_entity.id
_entity.type
_entity.pdbx_description
1 polymer ?
#
loop_
_entity_poly.entity_id
_entity_poly.type
_entity_poly.pdbx_seq_one_letter_code
_entity_poly.pdbx_strand_id
1 'polypeptide(L)'
;MAPSDKFEGGSVKVDIGTAGSIPMILMAVVPAVSLSGNSLQLEITGGTDVKASPTSDYVKYVVAESYRNIGIKFSADVLKRGYYPKGGGIVYSSIEPCKVPGTMELLTVRDVEPRITSVCGQLPRNVAERQISSAIIALEKKGVRCSNYTASIETSISPGSSVLIYSASDFGPYVGGDSIGEIGKRAEAVGAKAAERFLESTLVRAPVDPLLADMLVLPLALAKGRSKYRTARVTEHLPSSSAANSKMRIDKTTIISPRTINFVLTDWT
;
A
#
# COMPACT_ATOMS: atom_id res chain seq x y z
N MET A 1 8.36 -18.95 -24.95
CA MET A 1 9.44 -19.27 -24.00
C MET A 1 8.77 -19.62 -22.68
N ALA A 2 8.83 -20.87 -22.24
CA ALA A 2 8.32 -21.22 -20.91
C ALA A 2 9.12 -20.39 -19.87
N PRO A 3 8.48 -19.87 -18.81
CA PRO A 3 9.23 -19.23 -17.73
C PRO A 3 10.26 -20.25 -17.20
N SER A 4 11.53 -19.85 -17.10
CA SER A 4 12.58 -20.73 -16.59
C SER A 4 12.25 -21.11 -15.13
N ASP A 5 12.20 -22.41 -14.85
CA ASP A 5 11.70 -22.98 -13.58
C ASP A 5 12.52 -22.64 -12.32
N LYS A 6 13.59 -21.84 -12.44
CA LYS A 6 14.40 -21.39 -11.31
C LYS A 6 14.75 -19.91 -11.45
N PHE A 7 14.14 -19.10 -10.59
CA PHE A 7 14.66 -17.77 -10.30
C PHE A 7 15.90 -17.93 -9.44
N GLU A 8 17.07 -17.53 -9.94
CA GLU A 8 18.29 -17.47 -9.11
C GLU A 8 18.28 -16.10 -8.41
N GLY A 9 18.24 -16.10 -7.08
CA GLY A 9 18.30 -14.88 -6.29
C GLY A 9 19.53 -14.02 -6.61
N GLY A 10 19.53 -12.75 -6.20
CA GLY A 10 20.65 -11.86 -6.52
C GLY A 10 20.34 -10.38 -6.44
N SER A 11 21.04 -9.56 -7.22
CA SER A 11 20.81 -8.12 -7.37
C SER A 11 20.45 -7.81 -8.81
N VAL A 12 19.34 -7.11 -9.03
CA VAL A 12 18.85 -6.74 -10.36
C VAL A 12 18.54 -5.25 -10.39
N LYS A 13 18.99 -4.60 -11.45
CA LYS A 13 18.61 -3.23 -11.78
C LYS A 13 17.60 -3.25 -12.92
N VAL A 14 16.48 -2.57 -12.72
CA VAL A 14 15.42 -2.46 -13.73
C VAL A 14 15.14 -0.99 -13.99
N ASP A 15 15.21 -0.58 -15.24
CA ASP A 15 14.74 0.74 -15.67
C ASP A 15 13.48 0.55 -16.52
N ILE A 16 12.37 1.12 -16.07
CA ILE A 16 11.10 1.08 -16.80
C ILE A 16 11.14 1.99 -18.04
N GLY A 17 12.08 2.93 -18.09
CA GLY A 17 12.27 3.89 -19.19
C GLY A 17 11.18 4.98 -19.27
N THR A 18 10.17 4.91 -18.39
CA THR A 18 9.02 5.82 -18.34
C THR A 18 8.60 6.06 -16.88
N ALA A 19 7.53 6.84 -16.66
CA ALA A 19 6.88 6.98 -15.36
C ALA A 19 6.00 5.76 -14.97
N GLY A 20 6.31 4.55 -15.46
CA GLY A 20 5.60 3.34 -15.03
C GLY A 20 5.74 3.10 -13.54
N SER A 21 4.68 2.57 -12.90
CA SER A 21 4.59 2.49 -11.45
C SER A 21 5.53 1.43 -10.86
N ILE A 22 6.52 1.89 -10.09
CA ILE A 22 7.36 1.03 -9.25
C ILE A 22 6.52 0.30 -8.20
N PRO A 23 5.60 0.96 -7.45
CA PRO A 23 4.70 0.27 -6.52
C PRO A 23 4.00 -0.94 -7.13
N MET A 24 3.52 -0.84 -8.37
CA MET A 24 2.82 -1.95 -9.03
C MET A 24 3.74 -3.09 -9.45
N ILE A 25 4.97 -2.80 -9.84
CA ILE A 25 5.99 -3.84 -10.05
C ILE A 25 6.27 -4.58 -8.75
N LEU A 26 6.45 -3.85 -7.64
CA LEU A 26 6.69 -4.48 -6.33
C LEU A 26 5.53 -5.40 -5.93
N MET A 27 4.28 -4.99 -6.18
CA MET A 27 3.13 -5.83 -5.86
C MET A 27 3.08 -7.15 -6.62
N ALA A 28 3.62 -7.18 -7.85
CA ALA A 28 3.72 -8.40 -8.64
C ALA A 28 4.93 -9.26 -8.23
N VAL A 29 6.08 -8.62 -8.02
CA VAL A 29 7.37 -9.31 -7.83
C VAL A 29 7.55 -9.85 -6.42
N VAL A 30 7.10 -9.12 -5.39
CA VAL A 30 7.32 -9.50 -3.99
C VAL A 30 6.74 -10.88 -3.66
N PRO A 31 5.44 -11.18 -3.93
CA PRO A 31 4.91 -12.52 -3.65
C PRO A 31 5.62 -13.60 -4.48
N ALA A 32 5.89 -13.34 -5.76
CA ALA A 32 6.52 -14.33 -6.65
C ALA A 32 7.93 -14.72 -6.17
N VAL A 33 8.76 -13.72 -5.83
CA VAL A 33 10.14 -13.95 -5.39
C VAL A 33 10.15 -14.60 -4.01
N SER A 34 9.46 -14.04 -3.03
CA SER A 34 9.46 -14.58 -1.67
C SER A 34 9.02 -16.04 -1.66
N LEU A 35 7.96 -16.40 -2.40
CA LEU A 35 7.40 -17.74 -2.43
C LEU A 35 8.18 -18.75 -3.28
N SER A 36 9.08 -18.27 -4.14
CA SER A 36 10.06 -19.12 -4.82
C SER A 36 11.16 -19.65 -3.88
N GLY A 37 11.21 -19.16 -2.64
CA GLY A 37 12.25 -19.51 -1.66
C GLY A 37 13.58 -18.80 -1.90
N ASN A 38 13.60 -17.76 -2.72
CA ASN A 38 14.79 -16.97 -3.05
C ASN A 38 14.76 -15.59 -2.39
N SER A 39 15.93 -14.96 -2.30
CA SER A 39 16.09 -13.54 -1.99
C SER A 39 16.36 -12.71 -3.23
N LEU A 40 15.98 -11.43 -3.22
CA LEU A 40 16.28 -10.52 -4.31
C LEU A 40 16.49 -9.09 -3.81
N GLN A 41 17.55 -8.46 -4.30
CA GLN A 41 17.76 -7.02 -4.20
C GLN A 41 17.38 -6.38 -5.53
N LEU A 42 16.47 -5.40 -5.50
CA LEU A 42 16.00 -4.68 -6.68
C LEU A 42 16.34 -3.21 -6.55
N GLU A 43 16.93 -2.64 -7.59
CA GLU A 43 16.95 -1.20 -7.81
C GLU A 43 16.06 -0.91 -9.03
N ILE A 44 14.92 -0.25 -8.81
CA ILE A 44 13.95 0.02 -9.86
C ILE A 44 13.91 1.52 -10.14
N THR A 45 14.09 1.88 -11.41
CA THR A 45 13.95 3.26 -11.90
C THR A 45 12.62 3.44 -12.62
N GLY A 46 11.84 4.45 -12.24
CA GLY A 46 10.47 4.63 -12.71
C GLY A 46 9.66 5.69 -11.95
N GLY A 47 8.34 5.49 -11.89
CA GLY A 47 7.40 6.34 -11.14
C GLY A 47 7.19 5.83 -9.70
N THR A 48 7.39 6.69 -8.71
CA THR A 48 7.16 6.37 -7.28
C THR A 48 5.76 6.78 -6.82
N ASP A 49 5.26 7.88 -7.37
CA ASP A 49 4.03 8.54 -6.95
C ASP A 49 3.28 8.99 -8.20
N VAL A 50 2.57 8.05 -8.84
CA VAL A 50 1.92 8.23 -10.14
C VAL A 50 0.43 7.90 -10.08
N LYS A 51 -0.33 8.39 -11.08
CA LYS A 51 -1.77 8.16 -11.16
C LYS A 51 -2.10 6.67 -11.24
N ALA A 52 -3.28 6.29 -10.75
CA ALA A 52 -3.79 4.92 -10.78
C ALA A 52 -2.83 3.89 -10.15
N SER A 53 -2.07 4.30 -9.14
CA SER A 53 -1.16 3.46 -8.36
C SER A 53 -1.17 3.92 -6.90
N PRO A 54 -0.94 3.02 -5.93
CA PRO A 54 -0.48 3.44 -4.61
C PRO A 54 0.82 4.25 -4.75
N THR A 55 1.05 5.15 -3.80
CA THR A 55 2.35 5.81 -3.59
C THR A 55 3.39 4.82 -3.05
N SER A 56 4.68 5.06 -3.32
CA SER A 56 5.76 4.24 -2.74
C SER A 56 5.74 4.24 -1.21
N ASP A 57 5.31 5.33 -0.58
CA ASP A 57 5.18 5.40 0.89
C ASP A 57 4.07 4.49 1.40
N TYR A 58 2.96 4.38 0.66
CA TYR A 58 1.90 3.42 1.00
C TYR A 58 2.44 1.98 0.97
N VAL A 59 3.23 1.64 -0.05
CA VAL A 59 3.86 0.31 -0.12
C VAL A 59 4.81 0.09 1.06
N LYS A 60 5.64 1.09 1.39
CA LYS A 60 6.60 1.00 2.48
C LYS A 60 5.95 0.87 3.86
N TYR A 61 4.94 1.68 4.14
CA TYR A 61 4.40 1.82 5.51
C TYR A 61 3.14 1.01 5.78
N VAL A 62 2.40 0.61 4.74
CA VAL A 62 1.15 -0.15 4.89
C VAL A 62 1.32 -1.57 4.35
N VAL A 63 1.70 -1.72 3.08
CA VAL A 63 1.79 -3.04 2.45
C VAL A 63 2.90 -3.87 3.09
N ALA A 64 4.12 -3.34 3.20
CA ALA A 64 5.25 -4.08 3.76
C ALA A 64 4.98 -4.54 5.20
N GLU A 65 4.35 -3.70 6.02
CA GLU A 65 3.98 -4.08 7.39
C GLU A 65 2.88 -5.13 7.43
N SER A 66 1.87 -5.06 6.55
CA SER A 66 0.85 -6.11 6.46
C SER A 66 1.42 -7.46 5.98
N TYR A 67 2.38 -7.43 5.06
CA TYR A 67 3.04 -8.63 4.53
C TYR A 67 3.96 -9.25 5.57
N ARG A 68 4.64 -8.42 6.38
CA ARG A 68 5.48 -8.88 7.49
C ARG A 68 4.69 -9.75 8.46
N ASN A 69 3.43 -9.40 8.73
CA ASN A 69 2.54 -10.16 9.63
C ASN A 69 2.28 -11.61 9.16
N ILE A 70 2.32 -11.85 7.85
CA ILE A 70 2.18 -13.19 7.25
C ILE A 70 3.52 -13.80 6.86
N GLY A 71 4.64 -13.24 7.34
CA GLY A 71 5.98 -13.76 7.13
C GLY A 71 6.61 -13.42 5.78
N ILE A 72 5.97 -12.59 4.94
CA ILE A 72 6.57 -12.06 3.72
C ILE A 72 7.30 -10.76 4.08
N LYS A 73 8.63 -10.74 3.94
CA LYS A 73 9.43 -9.58 4.33
C LYS A 73 10.05 -8.93 3.10
N PHE A 74 9.77 -7.64 2.95
CA PHE A 74 10.45 -6.82 1.95
C PHE A 74 10.58 -5.36 2.40
N SER A 75 11.50 -4.61 1.78
CA SER A 75 11.63 -3.16 1.94
C SER A 75 11.23 -2.43 0.65
N ALA A 76 10.91 -1.14 0.76
CA ALA A 76 10.61 -0.27 -0.39
C ALA A 76 11.18 1.13 -0.13
N ASP A 77 12.49 1.25 -0.21
CA ASP A 77 13.23 2.45 0.15
C ASP A 77 13.38 3.39 -1.04
N VAL A 78 12.68 4.53 -0.98
CA VAL A 78 12.73 5.56 -2.00
C VAL A 78 14.02 6.36 -1.85
N LEU A 79 14.93 6.23 -2.81
CA LEU A 79 16.18 7.00 -2.88
C LEU A 79 15.99 8.31 -3.65
N LYS A 80 15.03 8.33 -4.59
CA LYS A 80 14.69 9.48 -5.41
C LYS A 80 13.23 9.39 -5.83
N ARG A 81 12.48 10.48 -5.75
CA ARG A 81 11.07 10.52 -6.17
C ARG A 81 10.95 10.60 -7.69
N GLY A 82 9.97 9.87 -8.23
CA GLY A 82 9.65 9.78 -9.65
C GLY A 82 8.22 10.20 -9.91
N TYR A 83 8.02 11.46 -10.28
CA TYR A 83 6.71 12.00 -10.62
C TYR A 83 6.51 12.07 -12.15
N TYR A 84 5.27 11.88 -12.59
CA TYR A 84 4.87 12.10 -13.98
C TYR A 84 5.19 13.54 -14.44
N PRO A 85 5.58 13.79 -15.70
CA PRO A 85 5.68 12.85 -16.83
C PRO A 85 6.98 12.07 -16.91
N LYS A 86 8.08 12.58 -16.34
CA LYS A 86 9.40 11.98 -16.57
C LYS A 86 9.65 10.70 -15.77
N GLY A 87 9.01 10.53 -14.61
CA GLY A 87 9.37 9.45 -13.68
C GLY A 87 10.80 9.65 -13.19
N GLY A 88 11.66 8.63 -13.37
CA GLY A 88 13.08 8.68 -13.01
C GLY A 88 13.36 8.72 -11.51
N GLY A 89 12.38 8.29 -10.71
CA GLY A 89 12.56 7.96 -9.31
C GLY A 89 13.24 6.62 -9.18
N ILE A 90 13.86 6.38 -8.02
CA ILE A 90 14.67 5.20 -7.74
C ILE A 90 14.18 4.63 -6.42
N VAL A 91 13.79 3.35 -6.43
CA VAL A 91 13.45 2.59 -5.23
C VAL A 91 14.37 1.40 -5.12
N TYR A 92 14.95 1.24 -3.94
CA TYR A 92 15.63 0.02 -3.55
C TYR A 92 14.68 -0.89 -2.77
N SER A 93 14.65 -2.17 -3.11
CA SER A 93 13.80 -3.16 -2.44
C SER A 93 14.60 -4.42 -2.16
N SER A 94 14.70 -4.78 -0.89
CA SER A 94 15.17 -6.11 -0.47
C SER A 94 13.96 -7.02 -0.28
N ILE A 95 13.97 -8.21 -0.86
CA ILE A 95 12.92 -9.23 -0.73
C ILE A 95 13.55 -10.49 -0.12
N GLU A 96 13.00 -10.96 1.00
CA GLU A 96 13.45 -12.17 1.69
C GLU A 96 12.62 -13.40 1.30
N PRO A 97 13.21 -14.60 1.33
CA PRO A 97 12.50 -15.83 1.07
C PRO A 97 11.45 -16.13 2.14
N CYS A 98 10.27 -16.58 1.71
CA CYS A 98 9.17 -17.03 2.56
C CYS A 98 8.66 -18.38 2.02
N LYS A 99 8.88 -19.47 2.76
CA LYS A 99 8.49 -20.81 2.28
C LYS A 99 6.98 -20.97 2.15
N VAL A 100 6.23 -20.48 3.15
CA VAL A 100 4.77 -20.54 3.22
C VAL A 100 4.30 -19.31 4.00
N PRO A 101 3.39 -18.49 3.46
CA PRO A 101 2.79 -17.39 4.21
C PRO A 101 1.99 -17.88 5.41
N GLY A 102 2.02 -17.11 6.48
CA GLY A 102 1.10 -17.24 7.60
C GLY A 102 -0.33 -16.86 7.21
N THR A 103 -1.28 -17.26 8.04
CA THR A 103 -2.67 -16.78 7.94
C THR A 103 -2.83 -15.45 8.69
N MET A 104 -3.92 -14.75 8.41
CA MET A 104 -4.25 -13.47 9.03
C MET A 104 -5.69 -13.49 9.54
N GLU A 105 -5.92 -13.04 10.78
CA GLU A 105 -7.27 -12.80 11.31
C GLU A 105 -7.41 -11.37 11.84
N LEU A 106 -7.96 -10.47 11.02
CA LEU A 106 -8.17 -9.05 11.34
C LEU A 106 -9.67 -8.73 11.33
N LEU A 107 -10.36 -9.12 12.39
CA LEU A 107 -11.79 -8.87 12.57
C LEU A 107 -12.08 -7.70 13.53
N THR A 108 -11.09 -7.23 14.26
CA THR A 108 -11.21 -6.13 15.22
C THR A 108 -10.13 -5.09 14.97
N VAL A 109 -10.41 -3.83 15.31
CA VAL A 109 -9.46 -2.73 15.19
C VAL A 109 -8.97 -2.33 16.57
N ARG A 110 -7.64 -2.24 16.72
CA ARG A 110 -6.98 -1.54 17.83
C ARG A 110 -6.82 -0.08 17.45
N ASP A 111 -7.00 0.82 18.40
CA ASP A 111 -6.84 2.24 18.14
C ASP A 111 -5.33 2.56 18.04
N VAL A 112 -4.88 2.81 16.82
CA VAL A 112 -3.50 3.22 16.50
C VAL A 112 -3.57 4.63 15.95
N GLU A 113 -2.92 5.57 16.65
CA GLU A 113 -2.89 6.96 16.22
C GLU A 113 -2.28 7.06 14.80
N PRO A 114 -2.96 7.74 13.87
CA PRO A 114 -2.46 7.89 12.52
C PRO A 114 -1.16 8.69 12.47
N ARG A 115 -0.40 8.46 11.40
CA ARG A 115 0.78 9.22 11.01
C ARG A 115 0.57 9.84 9.64
N ILE A 116 1.13 11.02 9.41
CA ILE A 116 1.08 11.69 8.11
C ILE A 116 2.51 11.89 7.59
N THR A 117 2.79 11.38 6.40
CA THR A 117 4.01 11.71 5.66
C THR A 117 3.62 12.47 4.41
N SER A 118 4.15 13.68 4.25
CA SER A 118 3.96 14.47 3.04
C SER A 118 5.30 14.88 2.46
N VAL A 119 5.43 14.65 1.16
CA VAL A 119 6.67 14.85 0.41
C VAL A 119 6.39 15.71 -0.80
N CYS A 120 7.32 16.60 -1.12
CA CYS A 120 7.34 17.28 -2.40
C CYS A 120 8.73 17.24 -3.03
N GLY A 121 8.79 17.40 -4.35
CA GLY A 121 10.04 17.49 -5.09
C GLY A 121 9.90 18.50 -6.23
N GLN A 122 10.96 19.27 -6.48
CA GLN A 122 10.95 20.42 -7.41
C GLN A 122 9.78 21.39 -7.14
N LEU A 123 9.36 21.51 -5.87
CA LEU A 123 8.31 22.39 -5.37
C LEU A 123 8.72 22.95 -4.01
N PRO A 124 8.18 24.12 -3.58
CA PRO A 124 8.47 24.67 -2.27
C PRO A 124 7.91 23.79 -1.13
N ARG A 125 8.62 23.74 0.00
CA ARG A 125 8.25 22.94 1.19
C ARG A 125 6.81 23.18 1.66
N ASN A 126 6.33 24.41 1.51
CA ASN A 126 4.99 24.80 1.95
C ASN A 126 3.86 24.00 1.27
N VAL A 127 4.12 23.35 0.13
CA VAL A 127 3.16 22.44 -0.50
C VAL A 127 2.87 21.25 0.40
N ALA A 128 3.93 20.60 0.93
CA ALA A 128 3.79 19.47 1.84
C ALA A 128 3.16 19.89 3.18
N GLU A 129 3.53 21.05 3.71
CA GLU A 129 2.97 21.59 4.95
C GLU A 129 1.47 21.90 4.83
N ARG A 130 1.03 22.43 3.68
CA ARG A 130 -0.39 22.68 3.39
C ARG A 130 -1.18 21.40 3.21
N GLN A 131 -0.58 20.36 2.63
CA GLN A 131 -1.18 19.01 2.55
C GLN A 131 -1.44 18.46 3.96
N ILE A 132 -0.43 18.49 4.84
CA ILE A 132 -0.55 18.04 6.24
C ILE A 132 -1.62 18.85 6.97
N SER A 133 -1.57 20.18 6.89
CA SER A 133 -2.51 21.06 7.58
C SER A 133 -3.96 20.76 7.20
N SER A 134 -4.23 20.61 5.90
CA SER A 134 -5.56 20.26 5.40
C SER A 134 -6.00 18.84 5.82
N ALA A 135 -5.07 17.88 5.80
CA ALA A 135 -5.33 16.52 6.27
C ALA A 135 -5.71 16.49 7.76
N ILE A 136 -4.95 17.19 8.63
CA ILE A 136 -5.22 17.29 10.06
C ILE A 136 -6.62 17.88 10.29
N ILE A 137 -6.95 19.01 9.63
CA ILE A 137 -8.27 19.64 9.74
C ILE A 137 -9.38 18.66 9.35
N ALA A 138 -9.18 17.87 8.29
CA ALA A 138 -10.17 16.89 7.84
C ALA A 138 -10.34 15.73 8.83
N LEU A 139 -9.25 15.24 9.43
CA LEU A 139 -9.28 14.20 10.48
C LEU A 139 -9.96 14.69 11.76
N GLU A 140 -9.59 15.89 12.24
CA GLU A 140 -10.12 16.46 13.48
C GLU A 140 -11.63 16.74 13.39
N LYS A 141 -12.12 17.18 12.23
CA LYS A 141 -13.56 17.32 11.95
C LYS A 141 -14.35 16.02 12.11
N LYS A 142 -13.68 14.87 12.10
CA LYS A 142 -14.28 13.55 12.30
C LYS A 142 -13.89 12.92 13.65
N GLY A 143 -13.27 13.69 14.54
CA GLY A 143 -12.85 13.22 15.87
C GLY A 143 -11.61 12.32 15.87
N VAL A 144 -10.83 12.34 14.78
CA VAL A 144 -9.57 11.57 14.69
C VAL A 144 -8.41 12.52 14.94
N ARG A 145 -7.67 12.28 16.04
CA ARG A 145 -6.47 13.03 16.39
C ARG A 145 -5.26 12.49 15.62
N CYS A 146 -4.38 13.38 15.17
CA CYS A 146 -3.11 13.03 14.54
C CYS A 146 -2.01 14.00 14.96
N SER A 147 -1.12 13.58 15.85
CA SER A 147 0.01 14.40 16.33
C SER A 147 1.36 14.06 15.68
N ASN A 148 1.45 12.95 14.94
CA ASN A 148 2.68 12.51 14.29
C ASN A 148 2.63 12.80 12.79
N TYR A 149 3.41 13.78 12.34
CA TYR A 149 3.47 14.15 10.94
C TYR A 149 4.85 14.64 10.51
N THR A 150 5.21 14.41 9.25
CA THR A 150 6.49 14.82 8.67
C THR A 150 6.29 15.44 7.28
N ALA A 151 6.92 16.60 7.07
CA ALA A 151 7.02 17.27 5.77
C ALA A 151 8.47 17.24 5.27
N SER A 152 8.71 16.67 4.09
CA SER A 152 10.04 16.60 3.48
C SER A 152 10.08 17.15 2.04
N ILE A 153 11.26 17.64 1.65
CA ILE A 153 11.60 17.90 0.24
C ILE A 153 12.56 16.80 -0.19
N GLU A 154 12.21 16.09 -1.24
CA GLU A 154 13.01 14.99 -1.79
C GLU A 154 13.49 15.30 -3.21
N THR A 155 14.60 14.66 -3.58
CA THR A 155 15.14 14.79 -4.94
C THR A 155 14.19 14.18 -5.98
N SER A 156 14.00 14.88 -7.10
CA SER A 156 13.15 14.44 -8.22
C SER A 156 13.50 15.21 -9.49
N ILE A 157 13.11 14.66 -10.64
CA ILE A 157 13.29 15.30 -11.95
C ILE A 157 12.09 16.20 -12.31
N SER A 158 10.87 15.71 -12.10
CA SER A 158 9.63 16.45 -12.34
C SER A 158 9.10 17.06 -11.05
N PRO A 159 8.42 18.22 -11.10
CA PRO A 159 7.64 18.73 -9.97
C PRO A 159 6.53 17.75 -9.59
N GLY A 160 6.39 17.53 -8.29
CA GLY A 160 5.34 16.68 -7.75
C GLY A 160 5.29 16.68 -6.24
N SER A 161 4.18 16.16 -5.72
CA SER A 161 3.99 15.97 -4.29
C SER A 161 3.06 14.80 -4.04
N SER A 162 3.20 14.18 -2.87
CA SER A 162 2.30 13.16 -2.39
C SER A 162 2.17 13.24 -0.88
N VAL A 163 1.07 12.70 -0.37
CA VAL A 163 0.81 12.59 1.06
C VAL A 163 0.18 11.24 1.34
N LEU A 164 0.63 10.61 2.41
CA LEU A 164 0.08 9.39 2.97
C LEU A 164 -0.35 9.67 4.41
N ILE A 165 -1.57 9.27 4.74
CA ILE A 165 -2.04 9.12 6.11
C ILE A 165 -2.19 7.63 6.38
N TYR A 166 -1.65 7.13 7.48
CA TYR A 166 -1.71 5.70 7.75
C TYR A 166 -1.70 5.35 9.24
N SER A 167 -2.30 4.21 9.55
CA SER A 167 -2.18 3.50 10.81
C SER A 167 -1.76 2.06 10.49
N ALA A 168 -0.58 1.67 10.97
CA ALA A 168 0.01 0.35 10.80
C ALA A 168 0.71 -0.08 12.10
N SER A 169 0.59 -1.36 12.46
CA SER A 169 1.30 -1.97 13.59
C SER A 169 1.58 -3.45 13.32
N ASP A 170 2.37 -4.10 14.18
CA ASP A 170 2.69 -5.53 14.07
C ASP A 170 1.44 -6.43 13.98
N PHE A 171 0.29 -5.98 14.49
CA PHE A 171 -0.97 -6.74 14.53
C PHE A 171 -2.15 -5.99 13.89
N GLY A 172 -1.86 -5.01 13.04
CA GLY A 172 -2.86 -4.11 12.46
C GLY A 172 -3.36 -3.01 13.41
N PRO A 173 -4.33 -2.17 12.99
CA PRO A 173 -4.90 -2.13 11.65
C PRO A 173 -3.84 -1.77 10.61
N TYR A 174 -4.10 -2.08 9.34
CA TYR A 174 -3.31 -1.69 8.18
C TYR A 174 -4.22 -0.84 7.28
N VAL A 175 -4.26 0.45 7.57
CA VAL A 175 -5.14 1.40 6.90
C VAL A 175 -4.30 2.55 6.38
N GLY A 176 -4.37 2.80 5.08
CA GLY A 176 -3.77 3.95 4.43
C GLY A 176 -4.77 4.78 3.61
N GLY A 177 -4.51 6.08 3.52
CA GLY A 177 -5.15 6.98 2.57
C GLY A 177 -4.09 7.88 1.97
N ASP A 178 -3.78 7.65 0.68
CA ASP A 178 -2.80 8.44 -0.06
C ASP A 178 -3.46 9.38 -1.07
N SER A 179 -2.74 10.42 -1.48
CA SER A 179 -3.10 11.24 -2.63
C SER A 179 -1.87 11.91 -3.20
N ILE A 180 -1.87 12.13 -4.51
CA ILE A 180 -0.81 12.86 -5.23
C ILE A 180 -1.29 14.25 -5.68
N GLY A 181 -0.34 15.16 -5.80
CA GLY A 181 -0.49 16.46 -6.43
C GLY A 181 -0.54 16.36 -7.95
N GLU A 182 -1.26 17.31 -8.56
CA GLU A 182 -1.46 17.38 -10.00
C GLU A 182 -1.47 18.85 -10.44
N ILE A 183 -1.16 19.11 -11.70
CA ILE A 183 -1.21 20.48 -12.25
C ILE A 183 -2.63 21.02 -12.07
N GLY A 184 -2.74 22.22 -11.48
CA GLY A 184 -4.02 22.87 -11.17
C GLY A 184 -4.71 22.39 -9.89
N LYS A 185 -4.22 21.33 -9.23
CA LYS A 185 -4.79 20.82 -7.97
C LYS A 185 -4.13 21.49 -6.77
N ARG A 186 -4.95 22.09 -5.91
CA ARG A 186 -4.48 22.73 -4.68
C ARG A 186 -3.91 21.72 -3.67
N ALA A 187 -2.87 22.11 -2.95
CA ALA A 187 -2.23 21.29 -1.92
C ALA A 187 -3.22 20.85 -0.82
N GLU A 188 -4.14 21.73 -0.43
CA GLU A 188 -5.18 21.44 0.54
C GLU A 188 -6.13 20.34 0.04
N ALA A 189 -6.48 20.35 -1.25
CA ALA A 189 -7.34 19.32 -1.83
C ALA A 189 -6.65 17.96 -1.86
N VAL A 190 -5.33 17.92 -2.06
CA VAL A 190 -4.53 16.69 -1.99
C VAL A 190 -4.54 16.13 -0.55
N GLY A 191 -4.28 16.98 0.46
CA GLY A 191 -4.33 16.59 1.87
C GLY A 191 -5.72 16.11 2.32
N ALA A 192 -6.77 16.85 1.95
CA ALA A 192 -8.15 16.49 2.27
C ALA A 192 -8.55 15.16 1.61
N LYS A 193 -8.08 14.89 0.38
CA LYS A 193 -8.40 13.63 -0.31
C LYS A 193 -7.75 12.42 0.35
N ALA A 194 -6.50 12.56 0.80
CA ALA A 194 -5.82 11.51 1.55
C ALA A 194 -6.55 11.22 2.89
N ALA A 195 -7.00 12.27 3.59
CA ALA A 195 -7.82 12.12 4.80
C ALA A 195 -9.16 11.44 4.52
N GLU A 196 -9.87 11.82 3.46
CA GLU A 196 -11.12 11.17 3.05
C GLU A 196 -10.93 9.66 2.85
N ARG A 197 -9.88 9.26 2.13
CA ARG A 197 -9.53 7.84 1.88
C ARG A 197 -9.20 7.10 3.18
N PHE A 198 -8.40 7.70 4.06
CA PHE A 198 -8.04 7.10 5.34
C PHE A 198 -9.27 6.93 6.27
N LEU A 199 -10.15 7.93 6.28
CA LEU A 199 -11.36 7.94 7.12
C LEU A 199 -12.40 6.92 6.65
N GLU A 200 -12.42 6.55 5.36
CA GLU A 200 -13.32 5.52 4.81
C GLU A 200 -13.30 4.24 5.65
N SER A 201 -12.10 3.76 6.01
CA SER A 201 -11.92 2.55 6.81
C SER A 201 -11.93 2.82 8.31
N THR A 202 -11.35 3.94 8.72
CA THR A 202 -11.22 4.28 10.14
C THR A 202 -12.58 4.48 10.81
N LEU A 203 -13.50 5.21 10.16
CA LEU A 203 -14.81 5.54 10.75
C LEU A 203 -15.75 4.34 10.87
N VAL A 204 -15.56 3.32 10.03
CA VAL A 204 -16.33 2.06 10.10
C VAL A 204 -15.61 0.97 10.90
N ARG A 205 -14.45 1.28 11.49
CA ARG A 205 -13.59 0.33 12.20
C ARG A 205 -13.22 -0.89 11.34
N ALA A 206 -12.86 -0.65 10.08
CA ALA A 206 -12.24 -1.65 9.22
C ALA A 206 -10.72 -1.70 9.45
N PRO A 207 -10.14 -2.86 9.82
CA PRO A 207 -8.71 -3.02 10.05
C PRO A 207 -7.86 -3.11 8.79
N VAL A 208 -8.47 -3.28 7.61
CA VAL A 208 -7.80 -3.35 6.32
C VAL A 208 -8.52 -2.40 5.36
N ASP A 209 -7.81 -1.44 4.78
CA ASP A 209 -8.43 -0.56 3.80
C ASP A 209 -8.72 -1.26 2.46
N PRO A 210 -9.61 -0.71 1.61
CA PRO A 210 -10.02 -1.38 0.38
C PRO A 210 -8.88 -1.64 -0.61
N LEU A 211 -7.86 -0.78 -0.65
CA LEU A 211 -6.72 -0.96 -1.56
C LEU A 211 -5.82 -2.08 -1.08
N LEU A 212 -5.54 -2.14 0.23
CA LEU A 212 -4.78 -3.25 0.80
C LEU A 212 -5.53 -4.58 0.71
N ALA A 213 -6.86 -4.57 0.87
CA ALA A 213 -7.68 -5.76 0.73
C ALA A 213 -7.43 -6.47 -0.61
N ASP A 214 -7.33 -5.70 -1.71
CA ASP A 214 -7.02 -6.23 -3.04
C ASP A 214 -5.63 -6.88 -3.10
N MET A 215 -4.64 -6.28 -2.45
CA MET A 215 -3.25 -6.74 -2.46
C MET A 215 -3.03 -7.97 -1.59
N LEU A 216 -3.79 -8.14 -0.50
CA LEU A 216 -3.68 -9.28 0.41
C LEU A 216 -4.25 -10.58 -0.17
N VAL A 217 -5.09 -10.52 -1.21
CA VAL A 217 -5.74 -11.70 -1.79
C VAL A 217 -4.73 -12.76 -2.21
N LEU A 218 -3.75 -12.40 -3.02
CA LEU A 218 -2.78 -13.36 -3.57
C LEU A 218 -1.92 -14.02 -2.48
N PRO A 219 -1.24 -13.28 -1.58
CA PRO A 219 -0.38 -13.93 -0.58
C PRO A 219 -1.17 -14.75 0.44
N LEU A 220 -2.38 -14.32 0.84
CA LEU A 220 -3.20 -15.06 1.80
C LEU A 220 -3.84 -16.31 1.20
N ALA A 221 -4.10 -16.34 -0.11
CA ALA A 221 -4.60 -17.53 -0.79
C ALA A 221 -3.53 -18.62 -0.98
N LEU A 222 -2.25 -18.28 -0.75
CA LEU A 222 -1.12 -19.21 -0.74
C LEU A 222 -0.71 -19.62 0.69
N ALA A 223 -1.37 -19.05 1.71
CA ALA A 223 -1.16 -19.44 3.10
C ALA A 223 -1.84 -20.79 3.41
N LYS A 224 -1.20 -21.60 4.27
CA LYS A 224 -1.80 -22.86 4.75
C LYS A 224 -2.80 -22.56 5.87
N GLY A 225 -4.08 -22.58 5.54
CA GLY A 225 -5.17 -22.45 6.51
C GLY A 225 -6.24 -21.44 6.11
N ARG A 226 -6.90 -20.85 7.13
CA ARG A 226 -7.98 -19.88 6.93
C ARG A 226 -7.54 -18.50 7.37
N SER A 227 -7.67 -17.53 6.47
CA SER A 227 -7.48 -16.11 6.77
C SER A 227 -8.82 -15.38 6.74
N LYS A 228 -8.98 -14.34 7.56
CA LYS A 228 -10.17 -13.48 7.57
C LYS A 228 -9.77 -12.05 7.86
N TYR A 229 -10.37 -11.10 7.16
CA TYR A 229 -10.18 -9.68 7.50
C TYR A 229 -11.41 -8.87 7.12
N ARG A 230 -11.58 -7.69 7.72
CA ARG A 230 -12.66 -6.76 7.37
C ARG A 230 -12.15 -5.57 6.59
N THR A 231 -12.94 -5.12 5.62
CA THR A 231 -12.74 -3.85 4.94
C THR A 231 -14.01 -3.00 4.91
N ALA A 232 -13.88 -1.72 4.58
CA ALA A 232 -15.00 -0.79 4.44
C ALA A 232 -15.90 -1.11 3.23
N ARG A 233 -15.30 -1.47 2.09
CA ARG A 233 -16.03 -1.87 0.86
C ARG A 233 -15.23 -2.83 0.00
N VAL A 234 -15.93 -3.58 -0.85
CA VAL A 234 -15.34 -4.35 -1.94
C VAL A 234 -15.03 -3.41 -3.10
N THR A 235 -13.81 -3.46 -3.65
CA THR A 235 -13.45 -2.73 -4.88
C THR A 235 -13.89 -3.50 -6.12
N GLU A 236 -13.86 -2.89 -7.30
CA GLU A 236 -14.06 -3.60 -8.57
C GLU A 236 -12.87 -4.52 -8.91
N HIS A 237 -11.70 -4.30 -8.31
CA HIS A 237 -10.51 -5.11 -8.54
C HIS A 237 -10.52 -6.40 -7.71
N LEU A 238 -11.12 -6.39 -6.52
CA LEU A 238 -11.14 -7.55 -5.63
C LEU A 238 -11.76 -8.81 -6.28
N PRO A 239 -12.91 -8.74 -6.98
CA PRO A 239 -13.45 -9.89 -7.69
C PRO A 239 -12.49 -10.43 -8.75
N SER A 240 -11.81 -9.54 -9.49
CA SER A 240 -10.82 -9.94 -10.51
C SER A 240 -9.62 -10.64 -9.88
N SER A 241 -9.07 -10.09 -8.79
CA SER A 241 -7.99 -10.72 -8.01
C SER A 241 -8.41 -12.09 -7.46
N SER A 242 -9.67 -12.22 -7.03
CA SER A 242 -10.21 -13.48 -6.53
C SER A 242 -10.46 -14.51 -7.63
N ALA A 243 -10.99 -14.10 -8.77
CA ALA A 243 -11.33 -14.99 -9.89
C ALA A 243 -10.09 -15.56 -10.56
N ALA A 244 -8.98 -14.81 -10.54
CA ALA A 244 -7.66 -15.32 -10.93
C ALA A 244 -7.16 -16.46 -10.01
N ASN A 245 -7.79 -16.68 -8.85
CA ASN A 245 -7.41 -17.71 -7.90
C ASN A 245 -8.59 -18.63 -7.55
N SER A 246 -8.65 -19.80 -8.20
CA SER A 246 -9.73 -20.79 -8.04
C SER A 246 -9.89 -21.36 -6.62
N LYS A 247 -8.94 -21.11 -5.71
CA LYS A 247 -9.02 -21.51 -4.29
C LYS A 247 -9.78 -20.53 -3.40
N MET A 248 -10.23 -19.39 -3.94
CA MET A 248 -10.83 -18.31 -3.15
C MET A 248 -12.36 -18.39 -3.11
N ARG A 249 -12.93 -18.24 -1.90
CA ARG A 249 -14.38 -18.05 -1.71
C ARG A 249 -14.64 -16.75 -0.96
N ILE A 250 -15.15 -15.74 -1.65
CA ILE A 250 -15.65 -14.52 -0.99
C ILE A 250 -16.98 -14.85 -0.32
N ASP A 251 -16.93 -15.22 0.95
CA ASP A 251 -18.13 -15.39 1.77
C ASP A 251 -18.53 -14.00 2.28
N LYS A 252 -19.51 -13.37 1.61
CA LYS A 252 -20.17 -12.13 2.08
C LYS A 252 -21.06 -12.47 3.29
N THR A 253 -20.48 -12.95 4.38
CA THR A 253 -21.26 -13.54 5.48
C THR A 253 -21.22 -12.62 6.70
N THR A 254 -22.41 -12.16 7.04
CA THR A 254 -22.82 -11.46 8.27
C THR A 254 -22.41 -9.99 8.39
N ILE A 255 -23.36 -9.14 8.01
CA ILE A 255 -23.52 -7.75 8.46
C ILE A 255 -23.67 -7.79 9.99
N ILE A 256 -22.57 -7.71 10.74
CA ILE A 256 -22.60 -7.52 12.21
C ILE A 256 -22.75 -6.02 12.54
N SER A 257 -22.54 -5.16 11.55
CA SER A 257 -22.77 -3.73 11.55
C SER A 257 -23.03 -3.31 10.09
N PRO A 258 -23.98 -2.42 9.78
CA PRO A 258 -24.37 -2.08 8.40
C PRO A 258 -23.28 -1.43 7.53
N ARG A 259 -21.99 -1.45 7.92
CA ARG A 259 -20.93 -0.64 7.30
C ARG A 259 -19.58 -1.32 7.03
N THR A 260 -19.44 -2.64 7.23
CA THR A 260 -18.18 -3.37 6.94
C THR A 260 -18.43 -4.72 6.28
N ILE A 261 -17.50 -5.16 5.44
CA ILE A 261 -17.55 -6.45 4.74
C ILE A 261 -16.50 -7.38 5.34
N ASN A 262 -16.92 -8.59 5.72
CA ASN A 262 -16.01 -9.66 6.14
C ASN A 262 -15.48 -10.38 4.89
N PHE A 263 -14.17 -10.61 4.85
CA PHE A 263 -13.54 -11.55 3.92
C PHE A 263 -13.07 -12.77 4.67
N VAL A 264 -13.22 -13.89 3.99
CA VAL A 264 -12.74 -15.19 4.43
C VAL A 264 -11.99 -15.79 3.26
N LEU A 265 -10.77 -16.23 3.49
CA LEU A 265 -9.95 -17.01 2.55
C LEU A 265 -9.70 -18.36 3.22
N THR A 266 -10.02 -19.47 2.54
CA THR A 266 -9.84 -20.83 3.04
C THR A 266 -9.04 -21.64 2.03
N ASP A 267 -8.04 -22.39 2.48
CA ASP A 267 -7.46 -23.46 1.67
C ASP A 267 -8.52 -24.56 1.44
N TRP A 268 -8.52 -25.17 0.25
CA TRP A 268 -9.29 -26.40 0.02
C TRP A 268 -8.47 -27.58 0.57
N THR A 269 -9.12 -28.43 1.38
CA THR A 269 -8.62 -29.74 1.79
C THR A 269 -8.41 -30.67 0.60
#